data_AF-A0AAV5G1L4-F1
#
_entry.id   AF-A0AAV5G1L4-F1
#
_cell.length_a   1.000
_cell.length_b   1.000
_cell.length_c   1.000
_cell.angle_alpha   90.00
_cell.angle_beta   90.00
_cell.angle_gamma   90.00
#
_symmetry.space_group_name_H-M   'P 1'
#
loop_
_entity.id
_entity.type
_entity.pdbx_description
1 polymer ?
#
loop_
_entity_poly.entity_id
_entity_poly.type
_entity_poly.pdbx_seq_one_letter_code
_entity_poly.pdbx_strand_id
1 'polypeptide(L)'
;MVIKVNEVENVYVLPFIVEYQAKKQAQALGKNWVDLLRDANDDAIGLLGNRQIQEKLAASNAQKILRRQVLAALPKKSDALKQSKIEFDLDSPWTDELNSLIQAVDSTDHEQIVTRYSIRDTEYIKKIAQGLKFLNTDTYRDAVLTSLRQDDELRAELTEFLGQPRTISSS
;
A
#
# COMPACT_ATOMS: atom_id res chain seq x y z
N MET A 1 6.60 -8.43 13.26
CA MET A 1 5.33 -8.20 12.54
C MET A 1 5.72 -7.66 11.18
N VAL A 2 5.38 -8.36 10.10
CA VAL A 2 5.46 -7.81 8.75
C VAL A 2 4.10 -7.18 8.52
N ILE A 3 4.05 -5.86 8.48
CA ILE A 3 2.84 -5.14 8.08
C ILE A 3 2.55 -5.60 6.63
N LYS A 4 1.33 -6.09 6.34
CA LYS A 4 0.98 -6.60 5.00
C LYS A 4 0.95 -5.53 3.92
N VAL A 5 0.99 -4.25 4.30
CA VAL A 5 1.15 -3.13 3.39
C VAL A 5 2.60 -2.65 3.32
N ASN A 6 3.06 -2.26 2.13
CA ASN A 6 4.42 -1.75 1.91
C ASN A 6 4.71 -0.51 2.79
N GLU A 7 3.69 0.34 2.99
CA GLU A 7 3.75 1.57 3.78
C GLU A 7 2.43 1.85 4.49
N VAL A 8 2.47 2.58 5.60
CA VAL A 8 1.30 2.89 6.45
C VAL A 8 0.23 3.64 5.66
N GLU A 9 0.63 4.53 4.76
CA GLU A 9 -0.26 5.35 3.95
C GLU A 9 -1.06 4.52 2.93
N ASN A 10 -0.60 3.31 2.59
CA ASN A 10 -1.34 2.43 1.70
C ASN A 10 -2.61 1.88 2.37
N VAL A 11 -2.72 1.95 3.71
CA VAL A 11 -3.94 1.61 4.45
C VAL A 11 -5.13 2.44 3.96
N TYR A 12 -4.91 3.72 3.62
CA TYR A 12 -5.98 4.59 3.17
C TYR A 12 -6.63 4.13 1.86
N VAL A 13 -5.94 3.32 1.06
CA VAL A 13 -6.42 2.91 -0.27
C VAL A 13 -6.48 1.39 -0.42
N LEU A 14 -6.55 0.65 0.69
CA LEU A 14 -6.90 -0.76 0.65
C LEU A 14 -8.29 -0.94 0.00
N PRO A 15 -8.50 -1.96 -0.85
CA PRO A 15 -9.75 -2.10 -1.61
C PRO A 15 -11.01 -2.01 -0.75
N PHE A 16 -11.05 -2.71 0.40
CA PHE A 16 -12.19 -2.68 1.32
C PHE A 16 -12.39 -1.31 1.98
N ILE A 17 -11.31 -0.55 2.23
CA ILE A 17 -11.39 0.83 2.74
C ILE A 17 -11.99 1.76 1.68
N VAL A 18 -11.53 1.65 0.43
CA VAL A 18 -12.06 2.46 -0.69
C VAL A 18 -13.53 2.15 -0.94
N GLU A 19 -13.90 0.86 -0.94
CA GLU A 19 -15.29 0.42 -1.08
C GLU A 19 -16.17 0.97 0.05
N TYR A 20 -15.70 0.89 1.30
CA TYR A 20 -16.43 1.44 2.45
C TYR A 20 -16.66 2.95 2.30
N GLN A 21 -15.63 3.70 1.89
CA GLN A 21 -15.79 5.15 1.66
C GLN A 21 -16.70 5.45 0.47
N ALA A 22 -16.66 4.65 -0.59
CA ALA A 22 -17.57 4.79 -1.71
C ALA A 22 -19.04 4.64 -1.28
N LYS A 23 -19.34 3.67 -0.42
CA LYS A 23 -20.68 3.46 0.16
C LYS A 23 -21.14 4.65 0.99
N LYS A 24 -20.31 5.14 1.93
CA LYS A 24 -20.64 6.32 2.75
C LYS A 24 -20.84 7.58 1.91
N GLN A 25 -19.94 7.81 0.95
CA GLN A 25 -19.97 9.00 0.13
C GLN A 25 -21.16 8.99 -0.84
N ALA A 26 -21.52 7.83 -1.37
CA ALA A 26 -22.74 7.65 -2.17
C ALA A 26 -24.01 8.01 -1.39
N GLN A 27 -24.10 7.59 -0.12
CA GLN A 27 -25.22 7.95 0.76
C GLN A 27 -25.30 9.46 0.99
N ALA A 28 -24.16 10.11 1.27
CA ALA A 28 -24.11 11.55 1.49
C ALA A 28 -24.48 12.37 0.23
N LEU A 29 -24.14 11.86 -0.96
CA LEU A 29 -24.34 12.56 -2.23
C LEU A 29 -25.60 12.14 -3.00
N GLY A 30 -26.34 11.13 -2.52
CA GLY A 30 -27.47 10.54 -3.26
C GLY A 30 -27.06 9.90 -4.58
N LYS A 31 -25.87 9.28 -4.64
CA LYS A 31 -25.29 8.64 -5.85
C LYS A 31 -25.26 7.12 -5.72
N ASN A 32 -24.88 6.44 -6.82
CA ASN A 32 -24.57 5.01 -6.80
C ASN A 32 -23.11 4.80 -6.36
N TRP A 33 -22.89 3.97 -5.33
CA TRP A 33 -21.56 3.68 -4.81
C TRP A 33 -20.69 2.86 -5.77
N VAL A 34 -21.29 2.02 -6.61
CA VAL A 34 -20.58 1.20 -7.60
C VAL A 34 -19.93 2.10 -8.65
N ASP A 35 -20.63 3.15 -9.09
CA ASP A 35 -20.08 4.13 -10.03
C ASP A 35 -18.94 4.92 -9.40
N LEU A 36 -19.08 5.36 -8.14
CA LEU A 36 -18.01 6.06 -7.43
C LEU A 36 -16.76 5.19 -7.25
N LEU A 37 -16.95 3.91 -6.90
CA LEU A 37 -15.86 2.97 -6.72
C LEU A 37 -15.15 2.69 -8.05
N ARG A 38 -15.90 2.48 -9.13
CA ARG A 38 -15.35 2.29 -10.48
C ARG A 38 -14.53 3.51 -10.90
N ASP A 39 -15.11 4.72 -10.79
CA ASP A 39 -14.41 5.97 -11.14
C ASP A 39 -13.08 6.10 -10.38
N ALA A 40 -13.09 5.85 -9.07
CA ALA A 40 -11.90 5.92 -8.23
C ALA A 40 -10.83 4.91 -8.65
N ASN A 41 -11.24 3.67 -8.93
CA ASN A 41 -10.34 2.59 -9.32
C ASN A 41 -9.73 2.82 -10.71
N ASP A 42 -10.56 3.16 -11.69
CA ASP A 42 -10.14 3.42 -13.07
C ASP A 42 -9.16 4.60 -13.15
N ASP A 43 -9.45 5.69 -12.44
CA ASP A 43 -8.56 6.86 -12.39
C ASP A 43 -7.20 6.53 -11.72
N ALA A 44 -7.22 5.71 -10.66
CA ALA A 44 -6.03 5.33 -9.92
C ALA A 44 -5.15 4.33 -10.70
N ILE A 45 -5.75 3.35 -11.39
CA ILE A 45 -5.01 2.42 -12.27
C ILE A 45 -4.53 3.12 -13.53
N GLY A 46 -5.35 3.99 -14.13
CA GLY A 46 -4.97 4.77 -15.31
C GLY A 46 -3.71 5.59 -15.09
N LEU A 47 -3.52 6.13 -13.88
CA LEU A 47 -2.25 6.76 -13.47
C LEU A 47 -1.06 5.79 -13.56
N LEU A 48 -1.24 4.56 -13.06
CA LEU A 48 -0.20 3.54 -13.03
C LEU A 48 0.07 2.89 -14.39
N GLY A 49 -0.76 3.14 -15.41
CA GLY A 49 -0.45 2.83 -16.80
C GLY A 49 0.74 3.62 -17.36
N ASN A 50 1.19 4.68 -16.66
CA ASN A 50 2.39 5.42 -17.06
C ASN A 50 3.67 4.61 -16.78
N ARG A 51 4.36 4.23 -17.85
CA ARG A 51 5.62 3.47 -17.82
C ARG A 51 6.67 4.07 -16.86
N GLN A 52 6.84 5.40 -16.84
CA GLN A 52 7.83 6.04 -15.97
C GLN A 52 7.47 5.92 -14.49
N ILE A 53 6.18 5.90 -14.15
CA ILE A 53 5.72 5.66 -12.77
C ILE A 53 6.01 4.20 -12.40
N GLN A 54 5.71 3.26 -13.29
CA GLN A 54 5.99 1.84 -13.06
C GLN A 54 7.48 1.57 -12.84
N GLU A 55 8.36 2.15 -13.64
CA GLU A 55 9.82 2.01 -13.49
C GLU A 55 10.31 2.52 -12.13
N LYS A 56 9.80 3.69 -11.69
CA LYS A 56 10.14 4.28 -10.38
C LYS A 56 9.66 3.42 -9.22
N LEU A 57 8.43 2.90 -9.29
CA LEU A 57 7.85 2.03 -8.28
C LEU A 57 8.64 0.71 -8.18
N ALA A 58 8.93 0.08 -9.31
CA ALA A 58 9.73 -1.13 -9.37
C ALA A 58 11.16 -0.91 -8.85
N ALA A 59 11.81 0.20 -9.21
CA ALA A 59 13.14 0.56 -8.71
C ALA A 59 13.16 0.79 -7.19
N SER A 60 12.18 1.52 -6.67
CA SER A 60 12.03 1.74 -5.22
C SER A 60 11.84 0.41 -4.48
N ASN A 61 10.99 -0.48 -4.98
CA ASN A 61 10.77 -1.77 -4.34
C ASN A 61 11.99 -2.69 -4.44
N ALA A 62 12.65 -2.75 -5.60
CA ALA A 62 13.87 -3.50 -5.80
C ALA A 62 14.98 -3.05 -4.84
N GLN A 63 15.14 -1.73 -4.65
CA GLN A 63 16.07 -1.18 -3.66
C GLN A 63 15.71 -1.62 -2.23
N LYS A 64 14.42 -1.61 -1.85
CA LYS A 64 13.96 -2.10 -0.55
C LYS A 64 14.24 -3.59 -0.35
N ILE A 65 14.11 -4.41 -1.40
CA ILE A 65 14.43 -5.84 -1.38
C ILE A 65 15.92 -6.06 -1.16
N LEU A 66 16.78 -5.44 -1.98
CA LEU A 66 18.23 -5.56 -1.87
C LEU A 66 18.74 -5.09 -0.51
N ARG A 67 18.24 -3.95 -0.01
CA ARG A 67 18.59 -3.46 1.34
C ARG A 67 18.22 -4.46 2.44
N ARG A 68 17.05 -5.10 2.35
CA ARG A 68 16.63 -6.12 3.33
C ARG A 68 17.53 -7.35 3.28
N GLN A 69 17.94 -7.79 2.09
CA GLN A 69 18.86 -8.91 1.92
C GLN A 69 20.24 -8.60 2.53
N VAL A 70 20.80 -7.43 2.22
CA VAL A 70 22.07 -6.96 2.80
C VAL A 70 21.97 -6.92 4.33
N LEU A 71 20.94 -6.25 4.88
CA LEU A 71 20.76 -6.13 6.32
C LEU A 71 20.58 -7.48 7.02
N ALA A 72 19.90 -8.43 6.38
CA ALA A 72 19.69 -9.78 6.93
C ALA A 72 20.98 -10.60 6.98
N ALA A 73 21.92 -10.33 6.07
CA ALA A 73 23.23 -10.98 6.00
C ALA A 73 24.32 -10.26 6.81
N LEU A 74 24.04 -9.09 7.39
CA LEU A 74 24.97 -8.44 8.32
C LEU A 74 25.12 -9.27 9.61
N PRO A 75 26.35 -9.44 10.13
CA PRO A 75 26.61 -10.12 11.39
C PRO A 75 25.88 -9.45 12.54
N LYS A 76 25.39 -10.27 13.48
CA LYS A 76 24.80 -9.76 14.71
C LYS A 76 25.89 -9.52 15.75
N LYS A 77 25.52 -8.82 16.83
CA LYS A 77 26.43 -8.57 17.97
C LYS A 77 27.07 -9.85 18.53
N SER A 78 26.38 -10.99 18.42
CA SER A 78 26.89 -12.32 18.79
C SER A 78 28.05 -12.80 17.92
N ASP A 79 28.13 -12.30 16.69
CA ASP A 79 29.05 -12.78 15.65
C ASP A 79 30.30 -11.88 15.55
N ALA A 80 30.24 -10.67 16.13
CA ALA A 80 31.28 -9.64 16.09
C ALA A 80 32.62 -10.03 16.77
N LEU A 81 32.66 -11.15 17.50
CA LEU A 81 33.89 -11.68 18.13
C LEU A 81 34.79 -12.44 17.14
N LYS A 82 34.34 -12.65 15.90
CA LYS A 82 35.14 -13.25 14.83
C LYS A 82 35.47 -12.18 13.78
N GLN A 83 36.71 -12.14 13.30
CA GLN A 83 37.04 -11.38 12.09
C GLN A 83 36.24 -11.97 10.92
N SER A 84 35.17 -11.31 10.52
CA SER A 84 34.31 -11.74 9.42
C SER A 84 34.44 -10.77 8.25
N LYS A 85 34.95 -11.26 7.12
CA LYS A 85 34.77 -10.64 5.80
C LYS A 85 33.37 -11.03 5.31
N ILE A 86 32.62 -10.08 4.77
CA ILE A 86 31.30 -10.31 4.19
C ILE A 86 31.38 -9.91 2.73
N GLU A 87 31.02 -10.84 1.84
CA GLU A 87 30.87 -10.59 0.42
C GLU A 87 29.39 -10.70 0.09
N PHE A 88 28.90 -9.76 -0.73
CA PHE A 88 27.52 -9.75 -1.22
C PHE A 88 27.57 -9.94 -2.72
N ASP A 89 26.90 -10.98 -3.19
CA ASP A 89 26.58 -11.18 -4.60
C ASP A 89 25.05 -11.18 -4.70
N LEU A 90 24.49 -10.12 -5.27
CA LEU A 90 23.06 -9.85 -5.25
C LEU A 90 22.58 -9.47 -6.66
N ASP A 91 21.70 -10.30 -7.21
CA ASP A 91 21.00 -9.99 -8.45
C ASP A 91 19.93 -8.94 -8.20
N SER A 92 19.85 -7.96 -9.11
CA SER A 92 18.82 -6.94 -9.04
C SER A 92 17.44 -7.53 -9.36
N PRO A 93 16.46 -7.44 -8.45
CA PRO A 93 15.10 -7.94 -8.69
C PRO A 93 14.26 -6.97 -9.55
N TRP A 94 14.86 -5.90 -10.10
CA TRP A 94 14.12 -4.81 -10.76
C TRP A 94 13.24 -5.29 -11.92
N THR A 95 13.76 -6.16 -12.79
CA THR A 95 13.00 -6.66 -13.95
C THR A 95 11.77 -7.46 -13.52
N ASP A 96 11.93 -8.32 -12.52
CA ASP A 96 10.84 -9.15 -11.99
C ASP A 96 9.77 -8.28 -11.30
N GLU A 97 10.21 -7.32 -10.49
CA GLU A 97 9.32 -6.37 -9.82
C GLU A 97 8.57 -5.49 -10.81
N LEU A 98 9.21 -5.12 -11.92
CA LEU A 98 8.57 -4.36 -12.97
C LEU A 98 7.52 -5.18 -13.72
N ASN A 99 7.88 -6.40 -14.14
CA ASN A 99 6.94 -7.29 -14.84
C ASN A 99 5.73 -7.61 -13.96
N SER A 100 5.96 -7.84 -12.67
CA SER A 100 4.88 -8.05 -11.70
C SER A 100 3.98 -6.83 -11.55
N LEU A 101 4.53 -5.61 -11.58
CA LEU A 101 3.74 -4.38 -11.50
C LEU A 101 2.92 -4.16 -12.76
N ILE A 102 3.50 -4.40 -13.94
CA ILE A 102 2.79 -4.32 -15.22
C ILE A 102 1.60 -5.27 -15.22
N GLN A 103 1.83 -6.53 -14.83
CA GLN A 103 0.76 -7.52 -14.72
C GLN A 103 -0.35 -7.06 -13.75
N ALA A 104 0.01 -6.53 -12.59
CA ALA A 104 -0.95 -6.02 -11.61
C ALA A 104 -1.81 -4.88 -12.15
N VAL A 105 -1.19 -3.97 -12.91
CA VAL A 105 -1.89 -2.85 -13.56
C VAL A 105 -2.82 -3.35 -14.66
N ASP A 106 -2.34 -4.27 -15.50
CA ASP A 106 -3.12 -4.85 -16.60
C ASP A 106 -4.32 -5.67 -16.10
N SER A 107 -4.18 -6.34 -14.96
CA SER A 107 -5.26 -7.10 -14.32
C SER A 107 -6.09 -6.30 -13.32
N THR A 108 -5.88 -4.98 -13.23
CA THR A 108 -6.52 -4.08 -12.26
C THR A 108 -6.47 -4.58 -10.80
N ASP A 109 -5.37 -5.26 -10.42
CA ASP A 109 -5.17 -5.83 -9.09
C ASP A 109 -4.69 -4.76 -8.11
N HIS A 110 -5.65 -3.97 -7.62
CA HIS A 110 -5.42 -2.93 -6.62
C HIS A 110 -4.76 -3.48 -5.36
N GLU A 111 -5.17 -4.66 -4.89
CA GLU A 111 -4.64 -5.24 -3.66
C GLU A 111 -3.14 -5.54 -3.79
N GLN A 112 -2.72 -6.19 -4.87
CA GLN A 112 -1.32 -6.47 -5.13
C GLN A 112 -0.50 -5.18 -5.22
N ILE A 113 -1.02 -4.15 -5.89
CA ILE A 113 -0.34 -2.86 -6.04
C ILE A 113 -0.10 -2.21 -4.66
N VAL A 114 -1.16 -2.05 -3.87
CA VAL A 114 -1.08 -1.32 -2.58
C VAL A 114 -0.38 -2.13 -1.49
N THR A 115 -0.33 -3.46 -1.60
CA THR A 115 0.42 -4.29 -0.64
C THR A 115 1.90 -4.34 -0.97
N ARG A 116 2.28 -4.34 -2.25
CA ARG A 116 3.67 -4.55 -2.67
C ARG A 116 4.46 -3.29 -2.99
N TYR A 117 3.84 -2.18 -3.41
CA TYR A 117 4.55 -1.00 -3.88
C TYR A 117 4.27 0.24 -3.03
N SER A 118 5.26 1.14 -2.95
CA SER A 118 5.10 2.43 -2.29
C SER A 118 4.44 3.42 -3.25
N ILE A 119 3.16 3.66 -3.07
CA ILE A 119 2.40 4.62 -3.88
C ILE A 119 2.40 6.04 -3.28
N ARG A 120 3.10 6.25 -2.14
CA ARG A 120 3.13 7.52 -1.41
C ARG A 120 3.53 8.71 -2.30
N ASP A 121 4.55 8.51 -3.13
CA ASP A 121 5.13 9.55 -3.98
C ASP A 121 4.42 9.65 -5.34
N THR A 122 3.25 9.00 -5.47
CA THR A 122 2.40 9.06 -6.66
C THR A 122 1.11 9.82 -6.36
N GLU A 123 0.38 10.19 -7.41
CA GLU A 123 -0.96 10.78 -7.26
C GLU A 123 -2.05 9.74 -6.97
N TYR A 124 -1.73 8.49 -6.65
CA TYR A 124 -2.70 7.40 -6.51
C TYR A 124 -3.82 7.70 -5.51
N ILE A 125 -3.46 8.13 -4.29
CA ILE A 125 -4.45 8.49 -3.26
C ILE A 125 -5.29 9.70 -3.69
N LYS A 126 -4.68 10.65 -4.41
CA LYS A 126 -5.38 11.82 -4.95
C LYS A 126 -6.41 11.38 -6.00
N LYS A 127 -6.08 10.43 -6.86
CA LYS A 127 -7.00 9.87 -7.86
C LYS A 127 -8.17 9.13 -7.21
N ILE A 128 -7.90 8.33 -6.18
CA ILE A 128 -8.96 7.68 -5.38
C ILE A 128 -9.89 8.73 -4.77
N ALA A 129 -9.34 9.74 -4.08
CA ALA A 129 -10.14 10.80 -3.45
C ALA A 129 -11.01 11.55 -4.48
N GLN A 130 -10.45 11.87 -5.66
CA GLN A 130 -11.15 12.54 -6.74
C GLN A 130 -12.27 11.68 -7.34
N GLY A 131 -12.03 10.39 -7.60
CA GLY A 131 -13.05 9.48 -8.13
C GLY A 131 -14.23 9.33 -7.18
N LEU A 132 -13.94 9.25 -5.87
CA LEU A 132 -14.95 9.27 -4.81
C LEU A 132 -15.57 10.67 -4.57
N LYS A 133 -15.16 11.70 -5.30
CA LYS A 133 -15.66 13.08 -5.20
C LYS A 133 -15.40 13.75 -3.84
N PHE A 134 -14.31 13.40 -3.17
CA PHE A 134 -13.79 14.20 -2.05
C PHE A 134 -13.11 15.46 -2.59
N LEU A 135 -13.14 16.54 -1.80
CA LEU A 135 -12.56 17.82 -2.18
C LEU A 135 -11.04 17.72 -2.40
N ASN A 136 -10.35 17.00 -1.53
CA ASN A 136 -8.91 16.81 -1.56
C ASN A 136 -8.52 15.53 -0.78
N THR A 137 -7.24 15.17 -0.90
CA THR A 137 -6.66 14.00 -0.24
C THR A 137 -6.80 14.04 1.28
N ASP A 138 -6.69 15.21 1.91
CA ASP A 138 -6.75 15.33 3.36
C ASP A 138 -8.17 15.08 3.89
N THR A 139 -9.18 15.62 3.20
CA THR A 139 -10.60 15.35 3.50
C THR A 139 -10.91 13.86 3.39
N TYR A 140 -10.37 13.19 2.38
CA TYR A 140 -10.50 11.74 2.23
C TYR A 140 -9.85 10.98 3.39
N ARG A 141 -8.60 11.31 3.75
CA ARG A 141 -7.90 10.67 4.87
C ARG A 141 -8.64 10.87 6.19
N ASP A 142 -9.13 12.08 6.45
CA ASP A 142 -9.92 12.38 7.64
C ASP A 142 -11.23 11.59 7.69
N ALA A 143 -11.89 11.40 6.54
CA ALA A 143 -13.10 10.56 6.43
C ALA A 143 -12.80 9.08 6.71
N VAL A 144 -11.68 8.56 6.19
CA VAL A 144 -11.20 7.19 6.49
C VAL A 144 -10.91 7.04 7.98
N LEU A 145 -10.14 7.96 8.58
CA LEU A 145 -9.81 7.92 10.00
C LEU A 145 -11.04 8.04 10.89
N THR A 146 -11.99 8.89 10.52
CA THR A 146 -13.26 9.04 11.23
C THR A 146 -14.07 7.74 11.16
N SER A 147 -14.12 7.11 9.98
CA SER A 147 -14.79 5.82 9.81
C SER A 147 -14.15 4.73 10.66
N LEU A 148 -12.81 4.63 10.68
CA LEU A 148 -12.10 3.66 11.52
C LEU A 148 -12.28 3.89 13.02
N ARG A 149 -12.56 5.12 13.46
CA ARG A 149 -12.89 5.42 14.87
C ARG A 149 -14.32 5.03 15.22
N GLN A 150 -15.26 5.22 14.30
CA GLN A 150 -16.69 5.05 14.54
C GLN A 150 -17.21 3.65 14.24
N ASP A 151 -16.50 2.89 13.40
CA ASP A 151 -16.93 1.58 12.92
C ASP A 151 -15.97 0.49 13.42
N ASP A 152 -16.46 -0.28 14.39
CA ASP A 152 -15.70 -1.35 15.03
C ASP A 152 -15.45 -2.53 14.08
N GLU A 153 -16.37 -2.79 13.14
CA GLU A 153 -16.25 -3.87 12.16
C GLU A 153 -15.15 -3.55 11.15
N LEU A 154 -15.17 -2.32 10.58
CA LEU A 154 -14.13 -1.86 9.66
C LEU A 154 -12.74 -1.88 10.30
N ARG A 155 -12.67 -1.51 11.59
CA ARG A 155 -11.42 -1.54 12.34
C ARG A 155 -10.96 -2.97 12.63
N ALA A 156 -11.88 -3.89 12.92
CA ALA A 156 -11.58 -5.30 13.10
C ALA A 156 -11.03 -5.92 11.80
N GLU A 157 -11.68 -5.65 10.67
CA GLU A 157 -11.25 -6.09 9.34
C GLU A 157 -9.85 -5.56 9.01
N LEU A 158 -9.60 -4.27 9.23
CA LEU A 158 -8.26 -3.70 9.04
C LEU A 158 -7.21 -4.36 9.95
N THR A 159 -7.56 -4.63 11.21
CA THR A 159 -6.64 -5.28 12.16
C THR A 159 -6.32 -6.72 11.75
N GLU A 160 -7.33 -7.46 11.29
CA GLU A 160 -7.18 -8.81 10.75
C GLU A 160 -6.31 -8.79 9.49
N PHE A 161 -6.56 -7.83 8.58
CA PHE A 161 -5.77 -7.65 7.37
C PHE A 161 -4.29 -7.40 7.69
N LEU A 162 -4.00 -6.43 8.56
CA LEU A 162 -2.62 -6.07 8.93
C LEU A 162 -1.90 -7.14 9.77
N GLY A 163 -2.66 -8.06 10.38
CA GLY A 163 -2.18 -9.03 11.35
C GLY A 163 -2.20 -8.45 12.77
N GLN A 164 -2.61 -9.26 13.76
CA GLN A 164 -2.89 -8.77 15.11
C GLN A 164 -1.68 -8.05 15.75
N PRO A 165 -1.89 -6.86 16.34
CA PRO A 165 -0.87 -6.21 17.16
C PRO A 165 -0.59 -7.07 18.40
N ARG A 166 0.67 -7.19 18.80
CA ARG A 166 0.99 -7.77 20.11
C ARG A 166 0.29 -6.94 21.18
N THR A 167 -0.59 -7.57 21.96
CA THR A 167 -1.02 -7.03 23.26
C THR A 167 0.22 -6.75 24.09
N ILE A 168 0.57 -5.49 24.25
CA ILE A 168 1.57 -5.08 25.24
C ILE A 168 0.90 -5.30 26.59
N SER A 169 1.16 -6.43 27.23
CA SER A 169 0.83 -6.59 28.64
C SER A 169 1.67 -5.57 29.40
N SER A 170 1.02 -4.51 29.88
CA SER A 170 1.55 -3.68 30.95
C SER A 170 1.73 -4.56 32.18
N SER A 171 2.98 -4.93 32.45
CA SER A 171 3.44 -5.39 33.77
C SER A 171 3.98 -4.20 34.55
#